data_AF-A0A106NVK0-F1
#
_entry.id   AF-A0A106NVK0-F1
#
_cell.length_a   1.000
_cell.length_b   1.000
_cell.length_c   1.000
_cell.angle_alpha   90.00
_cell.angle_beta   90.00
_cell.angle_gamma   90.00
#
_symmetry.space_group_name_H-M   'P 1'
#
loop_
_entity.id
_entity.type
_entity.pdbx_description
1 polymer ?
#
loop_
_entity_poly.entity_id
_entity_poly.type
_entity_poly.pdbx_seq_one_letter_code
_entity_poly.pdbx_strand_id
1 'polypeptide(L)' 'MHPVLIVGGTGKTGARVDARLRRRGIATRPVSRSSAVAFDWARPDTWRAARDFADYARATAATGVWSA' A
#
# COMPACT_ATOMS: atom_id res chain seq x y z
N MET A 1 0.52 6.85 10.04
CA MET A 1 1.22 6.96 8.72
C MET A 1 0.82 5.76 7.89
N HIS A 2 0.50 5.90 6.60
CA HIS A 2 0.10 4.75 5.77
C HIS A 2 1.29 4.14 5.07
N PRO A 3 1.39 2.80 5.04
CA PRO A 3 2.48 2.15 4.36
C PRO A 3 2.42 2.40 2.85
N VAL A 4 3.58 2.59 2.23
CA VAL A 4 3.72 2.64 0.77
C VAL A 4 3.39 1.27 0.21
N LEU A 5 2.37 1.19 -0.66
CA LEU A 5 2.00 -0.03 -1.36
C LEU A 5 3.03 -0.34 -2.45
N ILE A 6 3.58 -1.54 -2.45
CA ILE A 6 4.52 -2.01 -3.49
C ILE A 6 3.88 -3.16 -4.25
N VAL A 7 3.41 -2.90 -5.47
CA VAL A 7 2.92 -3.95 -6.38
C VAL A 7 4.10 -4.74 -6.92
N GLY A 8 4.02 -6.07 -6.85
CA GLY A 8 5.12 -6.95 -7.24
C GLY A 8 6.26 -6.97 -6.21
N GLY A 9 5.97 -6.68 -4.93
CA GLY A 9 6.97 -6.58 -3.86
C GLY A 9 7.83 -7.83 -3.64
N THR A 10 7.36 -9.00 -4.07
CA THR A 10 8.12 -10.27 -3.98
C THR A 10 9.08 -10.50 -5.16
N GLY A 11 9.04 -9.67 -6.21
CA GLY A 11 9.97 -9.74 -7.34
C GLY A 11 11.34 -9.11 -7.03
N LYS A 12 12.34 -9.33 -7.90
CA LYS A 12 13.72 -8.81 -7.72
C LYS A 12 13.77 -7.30 -7.48
N THR A 13 13.03 -6.53 -8.28
CA THR A 13 12.98 -5.07 -8.15
C THR A 13 12.14 -4.65 -6.95
N GLY A 14 10.96 -5.25 -6.77
CA GLY A 14 10.06 -4.97 -5.65
C GLY A 14 10.73 -5.19 -4.30
N ALA A 15 11.45 -6.29 -4.12
CA ALA A 15 12.16 -6.62 -2.88
C ALA A 15 13.31 -5.64 -2.59
N ARG A 16 14.04 -5.18 -3.63
CA ARG A 16 15.08 -4.14 -3.45
C ARG A 16 14.49 -2.79 -3.07
N VAL A 17 13.34 -2.41 -3.66
CA VAL A 17 12.62 -1.18 -3.32
C VAL A 17 12.10 -1.25 -1.89
N ASP A 18 11.48 -2.36 -1.49
CA ASP A 18 10.98 -2.59 -0.12
C ASP A 18 12.10 -2.45 0.91
N ALA A 19 13.22 -3.15 0.70
CA ALA A 19 14.38 -3.06 1.58
C ALA A 19 14.93 -1.64 1.68
N ARG A 20 14.98 -0.88 0.57
CA ARG A 20 15.49 0.50 0.57
C ARG A 20 14.56 1.47 1.31
N LEU A 21 13.24 1.31 1.18
CA LEU A 21 12.25 2.13 1.89
C LEU A 21 12.25 1.82 3.39
N ARG A 22 12.25 0.54 3.76
CA ARG A 22 12.33 0.11 5.16
C ARG A 22 13.57 0.62 5.87
N ARG A 23 14.75 0.58 5.21
CA ARG A 23 15.99 1.17 5.77
C ARG A 23 15.92 2.67 6.04
N ARG A 24 14.99 3.38 5.40
CA ARG A 24 14.75 4.82 5.62
C ARG A 24 13.66 5.08 6.66
N GLY A 25 13.16 4.04 7.35
CA GLY A 25 12.07 4.16 8.31
C GLY A 25 10.69 4.35 7.65
N ILE A 26 10.58 4.15 6.34
CA ILE A 26 9.30 4.28 5.62
C ILE A 26 8.58 2.95 5.69
N ALA A 27 7.37 2.96 6.25
CA ALA A 27 6.52 1.78 6.29
C ALA A 27 6.10 1.37 4.86
N THR A 28 6.14 0.06 4.58
CA THR A 28 5.79 -0.50 3.27
C THR A 28 4.83 -1.67 3.40
N ARG A 29 4.02 -1.87 2.37
CA ARG A 29 3.09 -3.00 2.22
C ARG A 29 3.29 -3.63 0.84
N PRO A 30 4.17 -4.64 0.71
CA PRO A 30 4.32 -5.36 -0.54
C PRO A 30 3.10 -6.24 -0.82
N VAL A 31 2.59 -6.20 -2.05
CA VAL A 31 1.51 -7.05 -2.54
C VAL A 31 1.90 -7.74 -3.84
N SER A 32 1.34 -8.91 -4.07
CA SER A 32 1.50 -9.72 -5.28
C SER A 32 0.19 -10.43 -5.59
N ARG A 33 0.17 -11.27 -6.64
CA ARG A 33 -0.97 -12.13 -6.95
C ARG A 33 -1.20 -13.23 -5.89
N SER A 34 -0.19 -13.56 -5.10
CA SER A 34 -0.21 -14.65 -4.11
C SER A 34 -0.08 -14.19 -2.67
N SER A 35 -0.03 -12.88 -2.40
CA SER A 35 -0.03 -12.36 -1.03
C SER A 35 -1.42 -12.43 -0.41
N ALA A 36 -1.49 -12.42 0.93
CA ALA A 36 -2.75 -12.44 1.69
C ALA A 36 -3.73 -11.35 1.25
N VAL A 37 -3.22 -10.15 0.95
CA VAL A 37 -3.96 -9.12 0.21
C VAL A 37 -3.46 -9.16 -1.22
N ALA A 38 -4.24 -9.79 -2.11
CA ALA A 38 -3.85 -9.96 -3.49
C ALA A 38 -3.96 -8.64 -4.27
N PHE A 39 -3.05 -8.41 -5.21
CA PHE A 39 -3.18 -7.40 -6.25
C PHE A 39 -2.86 -8.03 -7.60
N ASP A 40 -3.83 -8.03 -8.51
CA ASP A 40 -3.70 -8.54 -9.86
C ASP A 40 -4.25 -7.52 -10.87
N TRP A 41 -3.42 -7.07 -11.80
CA TRP A 41 -3.82 -6.13 -12.86
C TRP A 41 -4.94 -6.69 -13.76
N ALA A 42 -5.04 -8.01 -13.90
CA ALA A 42 -6.10 -8.64 -14.70
C ALA A 42 -7.42 -8.81 -13.92
N ARG A 43 -7.44 -8.56 -12.61
CA ARG A 43 -8.59 -8.78 -11.73
C ARG A 43 -8.89 -7.52 -10.91
N PRO A 44 -9.67 -6.57 -11.46
CA PRO A 44 -9.97 -5.29 -10.81
C PRO A 44 -10.63 -5.42 -9.42
N ASP A 45 -11.35 -6.51 -9.17
CA ASP A 45 -11.92 -6.86 -7.87
C ASP A 45 -10.87 -6.94 -6.75
N THR A 46 -9.63 -7.30 -7.08
CA THR A 46 -8.52 -7.40 -6.11
C THR A 46 -7.91 -6.04 -5.73
N TRP A 47 -8.14 -4.99 -6.52
CA TRP A 47 -7.46 -3.71 -6.33
C TRP A 47 -7.92 -2.99 -5.06
N ARG A 48 -9.20 -3.13 -4.71
CA ARG A 48 -9.82 -2.37 -3.62
C ARG A 48 -9.23 -2.76 -2.26
N ALA A 49 -9.04 -4.05 -2.01
CA ALA A 49 -8.43 -4.54 -0.77
C ALA A 49 -6.97 -4.10 -0.65
N ALA A 50 -6.22 -4.12 -1.75
CA ALA A 50 -4.83 -3.64 -1.79
C ALA A 50 -4.69 -2.13 -1.64
N ARG A 51 -5.69 -1.36 -2.10
CA ARG A 51 -5.73 0.11 -2.02
C ARG A 51 -6.62 0.64 -0.89
N ASP A 52 -7.06 -0.19 0.05
CA ASP A 52 -7.93 0.28 1.12
C ASP A 52 -7.27 1.45 1.86
N PHE A 53 -7.91 2.59 1.69
CA PHE A 53 -7.48 3.93 2.08
C PHE A 53 -8.40 4.48 3.18
N ALA A 54 -9.36 3.68 3.66
CA ALA A 54 -10.36 4.13 4.62
C ALA A 54 -9.72 4.67 5.91
N ASP A 55 -8.65 4.03 6.40
CA ASP A 55 -7.91 4.51 7.56
C ASP A 55 -7.22 5.86 7.30
N TYR A 56 -6.66 6.08 6.10
CA TYR A 56 -6.11 7.39 5.75
C TYR A 56 -7.18 8.43 5.60
N ALA A 57 -8.23 8.12 4.85
CA ALA A 57 -9.36 9.01 4.68
C ALA A 57 -9.93 9.44 6.04
N ARG A 58 -10.09 8.50 6.98
CA ARG A 58 -10.57 8.78 8.33
C ARG A 58 -9.58 9.61 9.15
N ALA A 59 -8.29 9.25 9.13
CA ALA A 59 -7.25 10.01 9.84
C ALA A 59 -7.12 11.44 9.31
N THR A 60 -7.12 11.61 7.98
CA THR A 60 -7.06 12.91 7.31
C THR A 60 -8.34 13.72 7.51
N ALA A 61 -9.51 13.09 7.49
CA ALA A 61 -10.77 13.75 7.85
C ALA A 61 -10.73 14.29 9.29
N ALA A 62 -10.18 13.51 10.23
CA ALA A 62 -10.04 13.92 11.63
C ALA A 62 -9.05 15.09 11.86
N THR A 63 -8.17 15.41 10.90
CA THR A 63 -7.28 16.58 11.03
C THR A 63 -7.97 17.90 10.68
N GLY A 64 -9.26 17.89 10.33
CA GLY A 64 -10.01 19.11 10.00
C GLY A 64 -9.65 19.74 8.65
N VAL A 65 -8.80 19.10 7.82
CA VAL A 65 -8.35 19.64 6.52
C VAL A 65 -9.50 19.83 5.51
N TRP A 66 -10.65 19.20 5.77
CA TRP A 66 -11.86 19.31 4.95
C TRP A 66 -12.93 20.21 5.55
N SER A 67 -12.65 20.85 6.69
CA SER A 67 -13.57 21.81 7.31
C SER A 67 -13.32 23.19 6.68
N ALA A 68 -14.23 23.61 5.80
CA ALA A 68 -14.27 24.94 5.20
C ALA A 68 -14.98 25.94 6.12
#